data_AF-A0A142VZ42-F1
#
_entry.id   AF-A0A142VZ42-F1
#
_cell.length_a   1.000
_cell.length_b   1.000
_cell.length_c   1.000
_cell.angle_alpha   90.00
_cell.angle_beta   90.00
_cell.angle_gamma   90.00
#
_symmetry.space_group_name_H-M   'P 1'
#
loop_
_entity.id
_entity.type
_entity.pdbx_description
1 polymer ?
#
loop_
_entity_poly.entity_id
_entity_poly.type
_entity_poly.pdbx_seq_one_letter_code
_entity_poly.pdbx_strand_id
1 'polypeptide(L)' 'MTQPAPAPETIRTSKTRIACDGTGDGLANAALGHPRVWLEIDPDDGYVDCGYCDRRFVLIGGVADKA' A
#
# COMPACT_ATOMS: atom_id res chain seq x y z
N MET A 1 -25.24 -1.99 11.15
CA MET A 1 -24.83 -0.69 10.58
C MET A 1 -23.45 -0.90 9.98
N THR A 2 -23.36 -1.22 8.68
CA THR A 2 -22.07 -1.42 8.00
C THR A 2 -21.50 -0.05 7.68
N GLN A 3 -20.62 0.45 8.55
CA GLN A 3 -19.74 1.57 8.20
C GLN A 3 -18.85 1.07 7.05
N PRO A 4 -18.76 1.75 5.90
CA PRO A 4 -17.74 1.43 4.91
C PRO A 4 -16.38 1.57 5.61
N ALA A 5 -15.53 0.55 5.48
CA ALA A 5 -14.18 0.61 6.00
C ALA A 5 -13.52 1.91 5.52
N PRO A 6 -12.75 2.60 6.37
CA PRO A 6 -12.01 3.78 5.93
C PRO A 6 -11.19 3.41 4.70
N ALA A 7 -11.17 4.30 3.71
CA ALA A 7 -10.44 4.04 2.47
C ALA A 7 -8.97 3.71 2.79
N PRO A 8 -8.38 2.72 2.12
CA PRO A 8 -7.02 2.29 2.40
C PRO A 8 -6.04 3.45 2.22
N GLU A 9 -5.05 3.52 3.11
CA GLU A 9 -3.98 4.52 3.02
C GLU A 9 -3.18 4.26 1.73
N THR A 10 -3.22 5.21 0.80
CA THR A 10 -2.63 5.05 -0.53
C THR A 10 -1.24 5.68 -0.60
N ILE A 11 -0.23 4.87 -0.92
CA ILE A 11 1.17 5.26 -1.08
C ILE A 11 1.55 5.13 -2.55
N ARG A 12 2.12 6.19 -3.14
CA ARG A 12 2.63 6.16 -4.51
C ARG A 12 4.10 5.75 -4.53
N THR A 13 4.46 4.84 -5.43
CA THR A 13 5.81 4.30 -5.57
C THR A 13 6.23 4.30 -7.04
N SER A 14 7.49 4.57 -7.32
CA SER A 14 8.06 4.47 -8.67
C SER A 14 8.53 3.06 -9.03
N LYS A 15 8.47 2.13 -8.07
CA LYS A 15 8.93 0.74 -8.22
C LYS A 15 7.73 -0.21 -8.20
N THR A 16 7.76 -1.23 -9.05
CA THR A 16 6.77 -2.32 -9.07
C THR A 16 6.94 -3.26 -7.88
N ARG A 17 8.16 -3.43 -7.37
CA ARG A 17 8.45 -4.24 -6.17
C ARG A 17 8.73 -3.35 -4.97
N ILE A 18 7.95 -3.51 -3.90
CA ILE A 18 8.00 -2.69 -2.69
C ILE A 18 8.18 -3.59 -1.47
N ALA A 19 8.98 -3.12 -0.51
CA ALA A 19 9.01 -3.69 0.82
C ALA A 19 8.02 -2.93 1.70
N CYS A 20 7.01 -3.62 2.23
CA CYS A 20 6.16 -3.08 3.27
C CYS A 20 6.65 -3.61 4.62
N ASP A 21 7.07 -2.71 5.51
CA ASP A 21 7.57 -3.02 6.86
C ASP A 21 6.57 -2.64 7.97
N GLY A 22 5.35 -2.23 7.61
CA GLY A 22 4.31 -1.86 8.58
C GLY A 22 4.56 -0.54 9.30
N THR A 23 5.71 0.08 9.11
CA THR A 23 6.05 1.42 9.63
C THR A 23 5.55 2.48 8.66
N GLY A 24 4.81 3.50 9.14
CA GLY A 24 4.59 4.73 8.36
C GLY A 24 5.90 5.48 8.09
N ASP A 25 5.79 6.66 7.51
CA ASP A 25 6.80 7.67 7.10
C ASP A 25 7.82 8.13 8.18
N GLY A 26 8.32 7.21 8.99
CA GLY A 26 9.44 7.39 9.91
C GLY A 26 9.04 7.57 11.36
N LEU A 27 7.79 7.89 11.69
CA LEU A 27 7.37 8.15 13.08
C LEU A 27 5.95 7.63 13.36
N ALA A 28 5.88 6.67 14.30
CA ALA A 28 4.72 6.39 15.14
C ALA A 28 3.46 5.74 14.53
N ASN A 29 3.59 4.68 13.71
CA ASN A 29 2.50 3.71 13.52
C ASN A 29 3.02 2.25 13.43
N ALA A 30 3.99 1.89 14.27
CA ALA A 30 4.42 0.49 14.48
C ALA A 30 3.31 -0.41 15.08
N ALA A 31 2.10 0.13 15.29
CA ALA A 31 1.00 -0.54 15.97
C ALA A 31 0.22 -1.56 15.12
N LEU A 32 0.40 -1.59 13.78
CA LEU A 32 -0.26 -2.57 12.88
C LEU A 32 0.70 -3.61 12.25
N GLY A 33 1.85 -3.84 12.87
CA GLY A 33 2.32 -5.19 13.22
C GLY A 33 2.40 -6.27 12.13
N HIS A 34 3.31 -6.13 11.15
CA HIS A 34 3.78 -7.30 10.40
C HIS A 34 5.28 -7.22 10.07
N PRO A 35 5.98 -8.37 9.94
CA PRO A 35 7.36 -8.40 9.45
C PRO A 35 7.46 -7.80 8.04
N ARG A 36 8.66 -7.34 7.67
CA ARG A 36 8.93 -6.89 6.29
C ARG A 36 8.49 -7.95 5.29
N VAL A 37 7.54 -7.58 4.44
CA VAL A 37 7.08 -8.39 3.32
C VAL A 37 7.40 -7.68 2.01
N TRP A 38 7.57 -8.46 0.95
CA TRP A 38 7.76 -7.93 -0.39
C TRP A 38 6.46 -8.09 -1.16
N LEU A 39 5.96 -6.97 -1.67
CA LEU A 39 4.77 -6.89 -2.50
C LEU A 39 5.21 -6.56 -3.93
N GLU A 40 4.47 -7.10 -4.89
CA GLU A 40 4.65 -6.82 -6.31
C GLU A 40 3.37 -6.20 -6.83
N ILE A 41 3.50 -5.05 -7.50
CA ILE A 41 2.41 -4.37 -8.17
C ILE A 41 2.13 -5.09 -9.48
N ASP A 42 0.87 -5.50 -9.63
CA ASP A 42 0.37 -5.99 -10.89
C ASP A 42 0.33 -4.83 -11.91
N PRO A 43 0.93 -4.97 -13.10
CA PRO A 43 1.00 -3.90 -14.09
C PRO A 43 -0.35 -3.61 -14.78
N ASP A 44 -1.27 -4.57 -14.80
CA ASP A 44 -2.61 -4.44 -15.38
C ASP A 44 -3.57 -3.71 -14.43
N ASP A 45 -3.43 -3.91 -13.11
CA ASP A 45 -4.16 -3.16 -12.08
C ASP A 45 -3.47 -1.85 -11.68
N GLY A 46 -2.14 -1.79 -11.73
CA GLY A 46 -1.32 -0.63 -11.37
C GLY A 46 -1.20 -0.37 -9.87
N TYR A 47 -1.70 -1.27 -9.01
CA TYR A 47 -1.56 -1.20 -7.55
C TYR A 47 -1.45 -2.58 -6.89
N VAL A 48 -1.05 -2.60 -5.62
CA VAL A 48 -1.10 -3.78 -4.74
C VAL A 48 -1.49 -3.37 -3.33
N ASP A 49 -2.36 -4.15 -2.69
CA ASP A 49 -2.78 -3.95 -1.30
C ASP A 49 -1.97 -4.82 -0.35
N CYS A 50 -1.51 -4.23 0.76
CA CYS A 50 -0.88 -4.98 1.83
C CYS A 50 -1.97 -5.57 2.74
N GLY A 51 -2.12 -6.90 2.74
CA GLY A 51 -3.11 -7.61 3.55
C GLY A 51 -2.92 -7.55 5.07
N TYR A 52 -1.98 -6.75 5.58
CA TYR A 52 -1.72 -6.59 7.02
C TYR A 52 -2.06 -5.18 7.52
N CYS A 53 -1.53 -4.15 6.84
CA CYS A 53 -1.70 -2.76 7.22
C CYS A 53 -2.73 -2.01 6.37
N ASP A 54 -3.41 -2.70 5.45
CA ASP A 54 -4.45 -2.15 4.56
C ASP A 54 -3.95 -0.96 3.72
N ARG A 55 -2.64 -0.94 3.44
CA ARG A 55 -2.01 0.07 2.60
C ARG A 55 -2.07 -0.32 1.15
N ARG A 56 -2.47 0.61 0.29
CA ARG A 56 -2.44 0.45 -1.16
C ARG A 56 -1.19 1.10 -1.73
N PHE A 57 -0.36 0.33 -2.41
CA PHE A 57 0.79 0.84 -3.15
C PHE A 57 0.42 1.00 -4.62
N VAL A 58 0.46 2.23 -5.13
CA VAL A 58 0.13 2.57 -6.52
C VAL A 58 1.40 2.90 -7.29
N LEU A 59 1.55 2.34 -8.49
CA LEU A 59 2.70 2.61 -9.36
C LEU A 59 2.54 3.97 -10.03
N ILE A 60 3.51 4.88 -9.83
CA ILE A 60 3.55 6.19 -10.46
C ILE A 60 3.60 6.02 -11.99
N GLY A 61 2.68 6.70 -12.70
CA GLY A 61 2.49 6.55 -14.15
C GLY A 61 1.80 5.25 -14.58
N GLY A 62 1.44 4.37 -13.63
CA GLY A 62 0.63 3.17 -13.87
C GLY A 62 -0.85 3.51 -14.10
N VAL A 63 -1.63 2.50 -14.46
CA VAL A 63 -3.07 2.68 -14.75
C VAL A 63 -3.87 3.24 -13.56
N ALA A 64 -3.44 2.95 -12.33
CA ALA A 64 -4.05 3.41 -11.09
C ALA A 64 -3.55 4.79 -10.59
N ASP A 65 -2.53 5.38 -11.21
CA ASP A 65 -2.00 6.72 -10.87
C ASP A 65 -2.67 7.85 -11.69
N LYS A 66 -3.83 7.58 -12.29
CA LYS A 66 -4.61 8.57 -13.02
C LYS A 66 -5.56 9.27 -12.03
N ALA A 67 -5.14 10.45 -11.55
CA ALA A 67 -6.00 11.43 -10.90
C ALA A 67 -6.94 12.12 -11.91
#